data_AF-A0A8X6MD65-F1
#
_entry.id   AF-A0A8X6MD65-F1
#
_cell.length_a   1.000
_cell.length_b   1.000
_cell.length_c   1.000
_cell.angle_alpha   90.00
_cell.angle_beta   90.00
_cell.angle_gamma   90.00
#
_symmetry.space_group_name_H-M   'P 1'
#
loop_
_entity.id
_entity.type
_entity.pdbx_description
1 polymer ?
#
loop_
_entity_poly.entity_id
_entity_poly.type
_entity_poly.pdbx_seq_one_letter_code
_entity_poly.pdbx_strand_id
1 'polypeptide(L)'
;MKAKRSEKYHVRFFGKHVLKQWVDQRQICFYSKNSPDQILGEKRGLYKDLERAILQAEKAQKMNLQDRLKKYSFGLCHSDDDSKKVAETNAKGTEGKEIK
;
A
#
# COMPACT_ATOMS: atom_id res chain seq x y z
N MET A 1 5.52 36.46 -21.28
CA MET A 1 4.50 35.58 -20.68
C MET A 1 5.20 34.52 -19.84
N LYS A 2 4.98 34.46 -18.50
CA LYS A 2 5.58 33.41 -17.66
C LYS A 2 4.80 32.11 -17.90
N ALA A 3 5.47 31.06 -18.36
CA ALA A 3 4.86 29.74 -18.48
C ALA A 3 4.34 29.30 -17.10
N LYS A 4 3.04 29.01 -16.98
CA LYS A 4 2.48 28.41 -15.77
C LYS A 4 3.19 27.07 -15.57
N ARG A 5 3.92 26.92 -14.45
CA ARG A 5 4.55 25.65 -14.08
C ARG A 5 3.46 24.58 -14.05
N SER A 6 3.67 23.47 -14.74
CA SER A 6 2.72 22.36 -14.68
C SER A 6 2.78 21.69 -13.31
N GLU A 7 1.61 21.45 -12.72
CA GLU A 7 1.49 20.77 -11.44
C GLU A 7 1.86 19.29 -11.62
N LYS A 8 2.71 18.78 -10.72
CA LYS A 8 3.17 17.39 -10.75
C LYS A 8 2.81 16.71 -9.45
N TYR A 9 2.36 15.47 -9.55
CA TYR A 9 2.05 14.62 -8.39
C TYR A 9 3.07 13.50 -8.28
N HIS A 10 3.45 13.18 -7.05
CA HIS A 10 4.29 12.03 -6.77
C HIS A 10 3.41 10.78 -6.67
N VAL A 11 3.47 9.92 -7.67
CA VAL A 11 2.64 8.72 -7.77
C VAL A 11 3.45 7.46 -7.52
N ARG A 12 2.75 6.40 -7.12
CA ARG A 12 3.29 5.05 -6.99
C ARG A 12 2.55 4.15 -7.96
N PHE A 13 3.30 3.42 -8.78
CA PHE A 13 2.71 2.48 -9.72
C PHE A 13 2.44 1.14 -9.02
N PHE A 14 1.24 0.62 -9.22
CA PHE A 14 0.92 -0.77 -8.91
C PHE A 14 1.65 -1.69 -9.90
N GLY A 15 1.92 -2.93 -9.48
CA GLY A 15 2.63 -3.92 -10.30
C GLY A 15 3.53 -4.84 -9.49
N LYS A 16 4.42 -5.54 -10.19
CA LYS A 16 5.42 -6.43 -9.56
C LYS A 16 6.53 -5.64 -8.87
N HIS A 17 6.99 -4.57 -9.49
CA HIS A 17 8.07 -3.73 -8.99
C HIS A 17 7.52 -2.42 -8.45
N VAL A 18 8.04 -1.98 -7.31
CA VAL A 18 7.66 -0.71 -6.70
C VAL A 18 8.33 0.43 -7.47
N LEU A 19 7.56 1.14 -8.29
CA LEU A 19 8.04 2.32 -9.01
C LEU A 19 7.37 3.58 -8.46
N LYS A 20 8.16 4.65 -8.29
CA LYS A 20 7.70 5.97 -7.86
C LYS A 20 8.18 7.02 -8.84
N GLN A 21 7.31 7.95 -9.23
CA GLN A 21 7.67 8.99 -10.19
C GLN A 21 6.84 10.25 -9.97
N TRP A 22 7.43 11.40 -10.32
CA TRP A 22 6.69 12.64 -10.49
C TRP A 22 6.02 12.64 -11.87
N VAL A 23 4.70 12.62 -11.90
CA VAL A 23 3.89 12.61 -13.12
C VAL A 23 3.14 13.94 -13.23
N ASP A 24 3.08 14.47 -14.45
CA ASP A 24 2.32 15.69 -14.73
C ASP A 24 0.83 15.43 -14.52
N GLN A 25 0.13 16.36 -13.87
CA GLN A 25 -1.30 16.25 -13.59
C GLN A 25 -2.12 15.90 -14.84
N ARG A 26 -1.72 16.39 -16.02
CA ARG A 26 -2.42 16.15 -17.30
C ARG A 26 -2.40 14.68 -17.73
N GLN A 27 -1.48 13.87 -17.19
CA GLN A 27 -1.35 12.45 -17.48
C GLN A 27 -2.04 11.56 -16.43
N ILE A 28 -2.65 12.18 -15.40
CA ILE A 28 -3.29 11.47 -14.29
C ILE A 28 -4.80 11.59 -14.47
N CYS A 29 -5.49 10.46 -14.34
CA CYS A 29 -6.95 10.41 -14.30
C CYS A 29 -7.42 9.65 -13.06
N PHE A 30 -8.68 9.89 -12.68
CA PHE A 30 -9.30 9.09 -11.63
C PHE A 30 -9.51 7.65 -12.13
N TYR A 31 -9.11 6.70 -11.29
CA TYR A 31 -9.29 5.29 -11.61
C TYR A 31 -10.78 4.91 -11.59
N SER A 32 -11.28 4.37 -12.70
CA SER A 32 -12.66 3.87 -12.84
C SER A 32 -12.66 2.42 -13.34
N LYS A 33 -13.69 1.65 -12.97
CA LYS A 33 -13.81 0.22 -13.33
C LYS A 33 -13.89 -0.06 -14.83
N ASN A 34 -14.21 0.95 -15.65
CA ASN A 34 -14.27 0.81 -17.11
C ASN A 34 -12.91 1.09 -17.79
N SER A 35 -11.95 1.68 -17.07
CA SER A 35 -10.61 1.95 -17.58
C SER A 35 -9.77 0.70 -17.91
N PRO A 36 -9.74 -0.38 -17.10
CA PRO A 36 -8.85 -1.51 -17.38
C PRO A 36 -9.27 -2.30 -18.63
N ASP A 37 -10.57 -2.46 -18.92
CA ASP A 37 -11.02 -3.14 -20.13
C ASP A 37 -10.73 -2.33 -21.40
N GLN A 38 -10.79 -1.00 -21.32
CA GLN A 38 -10.34 -0.11 -22.40
C GLN A 38 -8.83 -0.15 -22.61
N ILE A 39 -8.05 -0.30 -21.54
CA ILE A 39 -6.58 -0.30 -21.60
C ILE A 39 -6.05 -1.67 -22.05
N LEU A 40 -6.63 -2.76 -21.56
CA LEU A 40 -6.17 -4.12 -21.85
C LEU A 40 -6.73 -4.66 -23.17
N GLY A 41 -7.99 -4.39 -23.52
CA GLY A 41 -8.61 -4.77 -24.79
C GLY A 41 -8.12 -6.11 -25.36
N GLU A 42 -7.62 -6.07 -26.60
CA GLU A 42 -7.05 -7.22 -27.33
C GLU A 42 -5.65 -7.66 -26.84
N LYS A 43 -5.00 -6.88 -25.96
CA LYS A 43 -3.65 -7.17 -25.43
C LYS A 43 -3.68 -7.83 -24.05
N ARG A 44 -4.86 -8.27 -23.60
CA ARG A 44 -5.03 -9.06 -22.39
C ARG A 44 -4.16 -10.33 -22.48
N GLY A 45 -3.35 -10.58 -21.46
CA GLY A 45 -2.36 -11.67 -21.43
C GLY A 45 -0.94 -11.31 -21.91
N LEU A 46 -0.74 -10.25 -22.70
CA LEU A 46 0.61 -9.78 -23.10
C LEU A 46 1.31 -9.00 -21.99
N TYR A 47 0.54 -8.31 -21.15
CA TYR A 47 1.06 -7.45 -20.07
C TYR A 47 0.70 -7.99 -18.69
N LYS A 48 1.31 -9.11 -18.29
CA LYS A 48 1.10 -9.74 -16.97
C LYS A 48 1.31 -8.79 -15.79
N ASP A 49 2.28 -7.87 -15.91
CA ASP A 49 2.53 -6.87 -14.88
C ASP A 49 1.44 -5.79 -14.81
N LEU A 50 0.82 -5.45 -15.95
CA LEU A 50 -0.30 -4.51 -16.00
C LEU A 50 -1.58 -5.12 -15.43
N GLU A 51 -1.86 -6.39 -15.73
CA GLU A 51 -2.99 -7.11 -15.11
C GLU A 51 -2.85 -7.17 -13.59
N ARG A 52 -1.63 -7.43 -13.10
CA ARG A 52 -1.33 -7.37 -11.67
C ARG A 52 -1.56 -5.96 -11.10
N ALA A 53 -1.14 -4.92 -11.82
CA ALA A 53 -1.32 -3.53 -11.41
C ALA A 53 -2.80 -3.17 -11.28
N ILE A 54 -3.62 -3.58 -12.26
CA ILE A 54 -5.07 -3.40 -12.27
C ILE A 54 -5.70 -4.11 -11.08
N LEU A 55 -5.36 -5.37 -10.83
CA LEU A 55 -5.91 -6.14 -9.72
C LEU A 55 -5.54 -5.55 -8.34
N GLN A 56 -4.34 -4.97 -8.21
CA GLN A 56 -3.96 -4.23 -7.01
C GLN A 56 -4.76 -2.93 -6.87
N ALA A 57 -4.97 -2.18 -7.96
CA ALA A 57 -5.78 -0.96 -7.98
C ALA A 57 -7.24 -1.23 -7.59
N GLU A 58 -7.85 -2.29 -8.13
CA GLU A 58 -9.21 -2.70 -7.78
C GLU A 58 -9.35 -3.09 -6.30
N LYS A 59 -8.38 -3.84 -5.76
CA LYS A 59 -8.33 -4.16 -4.33
C LYS A 59 -8.19 -2.90 -3.49
N ALA A 60 -7.31 -1.98 -3.90
CA ALA A 60 -7.08 -0.71 -3.22
C ALA A 60 -8.31 0.21 -3.25
N GLN A 61 -9.12 0.17 -4.31
CA GLN A 61 -10.34 0.96 -4.43
C GLN A 61 -11.43 0.51 -3.44
N LYS A 62 -11.43 -0.77 -3.05
CA LYS A 62 -12.36 -1.34 -2.07
C LYS A 62 -11.90 -1.15 -0.62
N MET A 63 -10.69 -0.64 -0.40
CA MET A 63 -10.13 -0.37 0.93
C MET A 63 -10.43 1.07 1.36
N ASN A 64 -10.51 1.32 2.66
CA ASN A 64 -10.48 2.68 3.17
C ASN A 64 -9.09 3.31 2.91
N LEU A 65 -8.98 4.63 3.06
CA LEU A 65 -7.74 5.35 2.79
C LEU A 65 -6.57 4.86 3.64
N GLN A 66 -6.79 4.62 4.93
CA GLN A 66 -5.75 4.25 5.89
C GLN A 66 -5.17 2.86 5.60
N ASP A 67 -6.03 1.88 5.32
CA ASP A 67 -5.64 0.51 4.96
C ASP A 67 -4.93 0.47 3.62
N ARG A 68 -5.42 1.26 2.64
CA ARG A 68 -4.76 1.39 1.34
C ARG A 68 -3.35 1.95 1.50
N LEU A 69 -3.18 2.99 2.33
CA LEU A 69 -1.87 3.55 2.63
C LEU A 69 -1.00 2.54 3.36
N LYS A 70 -1.49 1.86 4.41
CA LYS A 70 -0.70 0.85 5.14
C LYS A 70 -0.21 -0.27 4.23
N LYS A 71 -1.06 -0.72 3.29
CA LYS A 71 -0.76 -1.86 2.42
C LYS A 71 0.15 -1.54 1.24
N TYR A 72 0.02 -0.35 0.65
CA TYR A 72 0.71 0.00 -0.60
C TYR A 72 1.72 1.16 -0.45
N SER A 73 1.79 1.80 0.71
CA SER A 73 2.84 2.78 1.02
C SER A 73 4.06 2.08 1.58
N PHE A 74 4.98 1.67 0.70
CA PHE A 74 6.33 1.30 1.11
C PHE A 74 7.03 2.51 1.75
N GLY A 75 7.09 2.51 3.09
CA GLY A 75 7.74 3.52 3.91
C GLY A 75 6.80 4.22 4.88
N LEU A 76 6.27 3.48 5.86
CA LEU A 76 5.92 3.88 7.24
C LEU A 76 5.36 2.63 7.93
N CYS A 77 6.15 1.55 7.94
CA CYS A 77 5.93 0.51 8.94
C CYS A 77 6.57 1.09 10.21
N HIS A 78 5.79 1.84 11.00
CA HIS A 78 6.04 1.77 12.43
C HIS A 78 5.66 0.35 12.79
N SER A 79 6.68 -0.47 13.01
CA SER A 79 6.52 -1.80 13.55
C SER A 79 5.82 -1.65 14.90
N ASP A 80 4.49 -1.78 14.93
CA ASP A 80 3.74 -1.98 16.18
C ASP A 80 3.97 -3.42 16.69
N ASP A 81 5.22 -3.90 16.64
CA ASP A 81 5.63 -5.28 16.94
C ASP A 81 6.72 -5.30 18.04
N ASP A 82 6.70 -4.32 18.96
CA ASP A 82 7.60 -4.30 20.12
C ASP A 82 6.87 -4.18 21.48
N SER A 83 5.54 -4.25 21.52
CA SER A 83 4.77 -4.03 22.78
C SER A 83 4.09 -5.27 23.36
N LYS A 84 4.36 -6.50 22.88
CA LYS A 84 3.74 -7.72 23.42
C LYS A 84 4.71 -8.83 23.85
N LYS A 85 5.93 -8.48 24.30
CA LYS A 85 6.83 -9.44 24.97
C LYS A 85 7.31 -9.02 26.37
N VAL A 86 6.54 -8.21 27.08
CA VAL A 86 6.76 -7.95 28.53
C VAL A 86 5.65 -8.47 29.44
N ALA A 87 4.65 -9.17 28.90
CA ALA A 87 3.59 -9.79 29.70
C ALA A 87 3.90 -11.26 30.07
N GLU A 88 5.15 -11.71 29.96
CA GLU A 88 5.52 -13.11 30.17
C GLU A 88 6.76 -13.27 31.08
N THR A 89 6.82 -12.54 32.20
CA THR A 89 7.78 -12.86 33.30
C THR A 89 7.30 -12.60 34.73
N ASN A 90 6.10 -12.06 34.98
CA ASN A 90 5.63 -11.75 36.34
C ASN A 90 4.40 -12.57 36.81
N ALA A 91 4.37 -13.87 36.53
CA ALA A 91 3.37 -14.79 37.09
C ALA A 91 3.98 -16.06 37.70
N LYS A 92 5.17 -15.94 38.30
CA LYS A 92 5.76 -17.03 39.10
C LYS A 92 6.58 -16.47 40.26
N GLY A 93 5.89 -15.89 41.23
CA GLY A 93 6.49 -15.46 42.49
C GLY A 93 5.40 -15.31 43.54
N THR A 94 5.62 -15.94 44.70
CA THR A 94 4.70 -16.14 45.84
C THR A 94 3.69 -17.25 45.57
N GLU A 95 3.61 -18.37 46.32
CA GLU A 95 3.57 -18.48 47.78
C GLU A 95 4.12 -19.83 48.28
N GLY A 96 4.66 -19.84 49.51
CA GLY A 96 4.52 -20.98 50.44
C GLY A 96 5.59 -22.08 50.44
N LYS A 97 6.77 -21.81 51.01
CA LYS A 97 7.58 -22.85 51.67
C LYS A 97 7.63 -22.54 53.16
N GLU A 98 6.67 -23.08 53.92
CA GLU A 98 6.80 -23.21 55.37
C GLU A 98 7.96 -24.16 55.67
N ILE A 99 8.93 -23.67 56.43
CA ILE A 99 9.95 -24.47 57.09
C ILE A 99 9.89 -24.10 58.56
N LYS A 100 9.24 -24.95 59.36
CA LYS A 100 9.74 -25.43 60.66
C LYS A 100 8.79 -26.46 61.26
#